data_AF-R8BKN8-F1
#
_entry.id   AF-R8BKN8-F1
#
_cell.length_a   1.000
_cell.length_b   1.000
_cell.length_c   1.000
_cell.angle_alpha   90.00
_cell.angle_beta   90.00
_cell.angle_gamma   90.00
#
_symmetry.space_group_name_H-M   'P 1'
#
loop_
_entity.id
_entity.type
_entity.pdbx_description
1 polymer ?
#
loop_
_entity_poly.entity_id
_entity_poly.type
_entity_poly.pdbx_seq_one_letter_code
_entity_poly.pdbx_strand_id
1 'polypeptide(L)'
;MGCMRSRRREAEVRPEAKWDYISLNDFKSTNCFTPLAYGYLWFSLLLSIAVYSVDTFTAIQLLVFNKWSSEIEPTQLIPFDVSKWIFSICIILSFVNLGFEHVRAQRIMRRGSVAESYLDNLTIKLQSIRLGKGQGWKRFLVFAELTKNKKGAEYVALFSYYSFQSWIRVILCSGPRQAVNAMTLLSVYNAKIAASGDSFESSLMDFFDKIGVLAREDGYQQALILSGMCFTLVIWVFSALSLLLAALFWVFYLSCAIPRTDGGLSGYCERKVNKRLMKIVSVKVNKAIAEQERQRMKAELKAAKKAETTNA
;
A
#
# COMPACT_ATOMS: atom_id res chain seq x y z
N MET A 1 14.40 -4.06 4.37
CA MET A 1 14.75 -5.02 5.46
C MET A 1 13.84 -6.25 5.43
N GLY A 2 13.88 -7.03 4.34
CA GLY A 2 12.92 -8.14 4.12
C GLY A 2 13.32 -9.50 4.70
N CYS A 3 14.62 -9.77 4.92
CA CYS A 3 15.06 -11.15 5.20
C CYS A 3 15.81 -11.36 6.53
N MET A 4 16.13 -10.30 7.27
CA MET A 4 16.87 -10.42 8.53
C MET A 4 16.18 -9.61 9.62
N ARG A 5 15.01 -10.09 10.06
CA ARG A 5 14.47 -9.66 11.35
C ARG A 5 15.32 -10.39 12.39
N SER A 6 16.26 -9.70 13.03
CA SER A 6 16.92 -10.24 14.21
C SER A 6 15.81 -10.71 15.15
N ARG A 7 16.05 -11.88 15.76
CA ARG A 7 15.17 -12.54 16.73
C ARG A 7 14.99 -11.63 17.95
N ARG A 8 14.26 -10.53 17.80
CA ARG A 8 13.78 -9.72 18.92
C ARG A 8 12.80 -10.62 19.65
N ARG A 9 13.07 -10.91 20.93
CA ARG A 9 12.10 -11.52 21.84
C ARG A 9 10.76 -10.83 21.59
N GLU A 10 9.75 -11.62 21.24
CA GLU A 10 8.39 -11.14 21.02
C GLU A 10 8.01 -10.33 22.26
N ALA A 11 8.09 -9.01 22.17
CA ALA A 11 7.70 -8.15 23.27
C ALA A 11 6.22 -8.44 23.50
N GLU A 12 5.87 -8.86 24.71
CA GLU A 12 4.52 -9.22 25.05
C GLU A 12 3.59 -8.06 24.67
N VAL A 13 2.70 -8.31 23.71
CA VAL A 13 1.77 -7.31 23.23
C VAL A 13 0.83 -6.99 24.38
N ARG A 14 0.93 -5.77 24.92
CA ARG A 14 0.05 -5.29 25.97
C ARG A 14 -1.41 -5.57 25.60
N PRO A 15 -2.22 -6.16 26.50
CA PRO A 15 -3.62 -6.48 26.20
C PRO A 15 -4.40 -5.28 25.63
N GLU A 16 -4.12 -4.08 26.15
CA GLU A 16 -4.75 -2.82 25.74
C GLU A 16 -4.49 -2.43 24.28
N ALA A 17 -3.43 -2.95 23.66
CA ALA A 17 -3.06 -2.69 22.27
C ALA A 17 -3.57 -3.76 21.29
N LYS A 18 -4.33 -4.75 21.78
CA LYS A 18 -4.91 -5.82 20.96
C LYS A 18 -6.28 -5.43 20.39
N TRP A 19 -6.62 -6.00 19.24
CA TRP A 19 -7.92 -5.79 18.58
C TRP A 19 -9.12 -6.17 19.46
N ASP A 20 -8.95 -7.12 20.38
CA ASP A 20 -10.04 -7.63 21.23
C ASP A 20 -10.38 -6.67 22.39
N TYR A 21 -9.43 -5.81 22.80
CA TYR A 21 -9.65 -4.84 23.87
C TYR A 21 -10.32 -3.55 23.38
N ILE A 22 -10.15 -3.22 22.10
CA ILE A 22 -10.64 -1.95 21.53
C ILE A 22 -12.11 -2.09 21.13
N SER A 23 -12.98 -1.25 21.71
CA SER A 23 -14.34 -1.07 21.21
C SER A 23 -14.32 -0.44 19.82
N LEU A 24 -14.48 -1.26 18.79
CA LEU A 24 -14.51 -0.85 17.39
C LEU A 24 -15.69 0.08 17.06
N ASN A 25 -16.74 0.10 17.90
CA ASN A 25 -17.91 0.97 17.73
C ASN A 25 -17.63 2.45 18.04
N ASP A 26 -16.57 2.72 18.80
CA ASP A 26 -16.24 4.07 19.25
C ASP A 26 -15.56 4.89 18.15
N PHE A 27 -15.17 4.24 17.05
CA PHE A 27 -14.53 4.85 15.90
C PHE A 27 -15.58 5.16 14.84
N LYS A 28 -15.76 6.44 14.53
CA LYS A 28 -16.71 6.95 13.52
C LYS A 28 -15.97 7.82 12.52
N SER A 29 -16.35 7.73 11.24
CA SER A 29 -15.86 8.65 10.21
C SER A 29 -16.52 10.01 10.36
N THR A 30 -15.71 11.05 10.53
CA THR A 30 -16.17 12.46 10.52
C THR A 30 -16.00 13.12 9.16
N ASN A 31 -15.23 12.52 8.24
CA ASN A 31 -14.81 13.14 6.99
C ASN A 31 -15.28 12.32 5.78
N CYS A 32 -15.72 13.00 4.70
CA CYS A 32 -16.14 12.37 3.44
C CYS A 32 -14.99 11.61 2.74
N PHE A 33 -13.74 12.01 2.97
CA PHE A 33 -12.57 11.32 2.43
C PHE A 33 -12.35 9.91 3.00
N THR A 34 -12.88 9.59 4.19
CA THR A 34 -12.68 8.27 4.82
C THR A 34 -13.43 7.15 4.06
N PRO A 35 -14.73 7.31 3.73
CA PRO A 35 -15.41 6.39 2.80
C PRO A 35 -14.73 6.28 1.44
N LEU A 36 -14.29 7.40 0.84
CA LEU A 36 -13.60 7.38 -0.45
C LEU A 36 -12.28 6.59 -0.40
N ALA A 37 -11.49 6.76 0.65
CA ALA A 37 -10.25 6.00 0.85
C ALA A 37 -10.51 4.49 1.03
N TYR A 38 -11.64 4.12 1.62
CA TYR A 38 -12.05 2.71 1.73
C TYR A 38 -12.54 2.14 0.41
N GLY A 39 -13.28 2.93 -0.38
CA GLY A 39 -13.62 2.57 -1.76
C GLY A 39 -12.38 2.36 -2.63
N TYR A 40 -11.39 3.27 -2.51
CA TYR A 40 -10.10 3.13 -3.17
C TYR A 40 -9.34 1.88 -2.72
N LEU A 41 -9.42 1.49 -1.44
CA LEU A 41 -8.83 0.24 -0.96
C LEU A 41 -9.38 -0.97 -1.72
N TRP A 42 -10.70 -1.08 -1.86
CA TRP A 42 -11.35 -2.15 -2.63
C TRP A 42 -11.02 -2.09 -4.12
N PHE A 43 -11.04 -0.90 -4.72
CA PHE A 43 -10.62 -0.70 -6.12
C PHE A 43 -9.17 -1.17 -6.34
N SER A 44 -8.25 -0.78 -5.46
CA SER A 44 -6.85 -1.18 -5.54
C SER A 44 -6.64 -2.69 -5.37
N LEU A 45 -7.51 -3.36 -4.60
CA LEU A 45 -7.50 -4.82 -4.46
C LEU A 45 -7.92 -5.49 -5.77
N LEU A 46 -9.03 -5.05 -6.37
CA LEU A 46 -9.51 -5.58 -7.66
C LEU A 46 -8.48 -5.36 -8.78
N LEU A 47 -7.91 -4.15 -8.84
CA LEU A 47 -6.84 -3.84 -9.78
C LEU A 47 -5.62 -4.76 -9.58
N SER A 48 -5.23 -5.01 -8.32
CA SER A 48 -4.12 -5.93 -8.04
C SER A 48 -4.41 -7.34 -8.51
N ILE A 49 -5.63 -7.85 -8.33
CA ILE A 49 -6.03 -9.19 -8.80
C ILE A 49 -6.00 -9.25 -10.34
N ALA A 50 -6.51 -8.22 -11.02
CA ALA A 50 -6.46 -8.11 -12.47
C ALA A 50 -5.03 -8.13 -13.00
N VAL A 51 -4.12 -7.35 -12.40
CA VAL A 51 -2.70 -7.31 -12.80
C VAL A 51 -2.04 -8.68 -12.64
N TYR A 52 -2.25 -9.39 -11.52
CA TYR A 52 -1.70 -10.74 -11.34
C TYR A 52 -2.29 -11.76 -12.33
N SER A 53 -3.55 -11.57 -12.74
CA SER A 53 -4.19 -12.42 -13.76
C SER A 53 -3.55 -12.21 -15.13
N VAL A 54 -3.32 -10.95 -15.52
CA VAL A 54 -2.61 -10.59 -16.75
C VAL A 54 -1.16 -11.08 -16.73
N ASP A 55 -0.44 -10.92 -15.61
CA ASP A 55 0.92 -11.44 -15.45
C ASP A 55 0.95 -12.98 -15.61
N THR A 56 -0.04 -13.70 -15.08
CA THR A 56 -0.16 -15.16 -15.25
C THR A 56 -0.36 -15.54 -16.71
N PHE A 57 -1.24 -14.84 -17.42
CA PHE A 57 -1.46 -15.05 -18.85
C PHE A 57 -0.18 -14.81 -19.65
N THR A 58 0.53 -13.71 -19.39
CA THR A 58 1.81 -13.39 -20.04
C THR A 58 2.86 -14.48 -19.76
N ALA A 59 2.97 -14.97 -18.52
CA ALA A 59 3.89 -16.05 -18.18
C ALA A 59 3.60 -17.34 -18.96
N ILE A 60 2.32 -17.72 -19.12
CA ILE A 60 1.92 -18.90 -19.90
C ILE A 60 2.29 -18.71 -21.37
N GLN A 61 1.99 -17.55 -21.96
CA GLN A 61 2.33 -17.25 -23.37
C GLN A 61 3.84 -17.33 -23.63
N LEU A 62 4.65 -16.77 -22.73
CA LEU A 62 6.10 -16.76 -22.84
C LEU A 62 6.72 -18.15 -22.61
N LEU A 63 6.29 -18.88 -21.57
CA LEU A 63 6.90 -20.16 -21.19
C LEU A 63 6.43 -21.34 -22.02
N VAL A 64 5.13 -21.40 -22.32
CA VAL A 64 4.51 -22.55 -23.00
C VAL A 64 4.47 -22.33 -24.50
N PHE A 65 4.02 -21.16 -24.94
CA PHE A 65 3.78 -20.89 -26.36
C PHE A 65 4.94 -20.21 -27.06
N ASN A 66 6.01 -19.85 -26.35
CA ASN A 66 7.18 -19.15 -26.88
C ASN A 66 6.82 -17.96 -27.77
N LYS A 67 5.74 -17.25 -27.43
CA LYS A 67 5.24 -16.11 -28.21
C LYS A 67 4.86 -14.98 -27.27
N TRP A 68 5.03 -13.75 -27.74
CA TRP A 68 4.44 -12.60 -27.08
C TRP A 68 2.91 -12.64 -27.23
N SER A 69 2.21 -12.10 -26.25
CA SER A 69 0.76 -11.87 -26.33
C SER A 69 0.39 -10.71 -27.26
N SER A 70 1.39 -9.99 -27.78
CA SER A 70 1.30 -8.76 -28.55
C SER A 70 2.21 -8.80 -29.77
N GLU A 71 1.79 -8.17 -30.88
CA GLU A 71 2.61 -8.02 -32.10
C GLU A 71 3.82 -7.09 -31.92
N ILE A 72 3.79 -6.19 -30.92
CA ILE A 72 5.01 -5.49 -30.48
C ILE A 72 5.80 -6.46 -29.61
N GLU A 73 6.82 -7.03 -30.22
CA GLU A 73 7.84 -7.76 -29.51
C GLU A 73 8.92 -6.78 -28.99
N PRO A 74 9.41 -6.91 -27.75
CA PRO A 74 10.62 -6.22 -27.27
C PRO A 74 11.90 -6.65 -28.01
N THR A 75 11.78 -7.49 -29.04
CA THR A 75 12.85 -8.12 -29.83
C THR A 75 13.68 -7.14 -30.66
N GLN A 76 13.22 -5.90 -30.84
CA GLN A 76 13.96 -4.90 -31.61
C GLN A 76 15.28 -4.46 -30.95
N LEU A 77 15.44 -4.58 -29.62
CA LEU A 77 16.72 -4.32 -28.93
C LEU A 77 17.24 -5.49 -28.09
N ILE A 78 16.38 -6.41 -27.66
CA ILE A 78 16.77 -7.51 -26.75
C ILE A 78 16.30 -8.83 -27.36
N PRO A 79 17.18 -9.84 -27.50
CA PRO A 79 16.79 -11.15 -28.01
C PRO A 79 15.57 -11.71 -27.26
N PHE A 80 14.68 -12.37 -28.02
CA PHE A 80 13.46 -12.98 -27.48
C PHE A 80 13.76 -13.87 -26.26
N ASP A 81 14.81 -14.68 -26.33
CA ASP A 81 15.18 -15.59 -25.26
C ASP A 81 15.54 -14.86 -23.95
N VAL A 82 16.27 -13.75 -24.04
CA VAL A 82 16.67 -12.96 -22.87
C VAL A 82 15.46 -12.28 -22.24
N SER A 83 14.63 -11.62 -23.06
CA SER A 83 13.44 -10.93 -22.57
C SER A 83 12.41 -11.89 -21.96
N LYS A 84 12.20 -13.06 -22.60
CA LYS A 84 11.36 -14.15 -22.07
C LYS A 84 11.76 -14.55 -20.65
N TRP A 85 13.05 -14.81 -20.42
CA TRP A 85 13.54 -15.25 -19.10
C TRP A 85 13.45 -14.13 -18.07
N ILE A 86 13.78 -12.88 -18.44
CA ILE A 86 13.63 -11.73 -17.54
C ILE A 86 12.18 -11.60 -17.05
N PHE A 87 11.22 -11.59 -17.98
CA PHE A 87 9.80 -11.47 -17.61
C PHE A 87 9.33 -12.64 -16.77
N SER A 88 9.66 -13.88 -17.16
CA SER A 88 9.23 -15.08 -16.47
C SER A 88 9.77 -15.13 -15.03
N ILE A 89 11.05 -14.84 -14.83
CA ILE A 89 11.69 -14.80 -13.51
C ILE A 89 11.07 -13.69 -12.65
N CYS A 90 10.87 -12.49 -13.21
CA CYS A 90 10.23 -11.39 -12.51
C CYS A 90 8.81 -11.74 -12.04
N ILE A 91 8.01 -12.40 -12.88
CA ILE A 91 6.65 -12.83 -12.53
C ILE A 91 6.70 -13.88 -11.42
N ILE A 92 7.54 -14.91 -11.54
CA ILE A 92 7.70 -15.94 -10.51
C ILE A 92 8.13 -15.32 -9.17
N LEU A 93 9.13 -14.44 -9.18
CA LEU A 93 9.57 -13.72 -7.98
C LEU A 93 8.46 -12.86 -7.37
N SER A 94 7.60 -12.26 -8.20
CA SER A 94 6.43 -11.50 -7.75
C SER A 94 5.45 -12.38 -6.97
N PHE A 95 5.13 -13.57 -7.49
CA PHE A 95 4.26 -14.55 -6.81
C PHE A 95 4.88 -15.08 -5.51
N VAL A 96 6.18 -15.41 -5.52
CA VAL A 96 6.91 -15.86 -4.32
C VAL A 96 6.91 -14.76 -3.25
N ASN A 97 7.20 -13.51 -3.63
CA ASN A 97 7.17 -12.38 -2.71
C ASN A 97 5.76 -12.14 -2.15
N LEU A 98 4.71 -12.24 -2.98
CA LEU A 98 3.32 -12.15 -2.53
C LEU A 98 2.98 -13.24 -1.52
N GLY A 99 3.38 -14.49 -1.77
CA GLY A 99 3.18 -15.60 -0.85
C GLY A 99 3.88 -15.38 0.50
N PHE A 100 5.14 -14.92 0.47
CA PHE A 100 5.89 -14.58 1.68
C PHE A 100 5.23 -13.44 2.48
N GLU A 101 4.82 -12.36 1.81
CA GLU A 101 4.08 -11.26 2.43
C GLU A 101 2.77 -11.76 3.05
N HIS A 102 2.05 -12.64 2.37
CA HIS A 102 0.79 -13.20 2.88
C HIS A 102 1.02 -14.05 4.14
N VAL A 103 2.00 -14.97 4.13
CA VAL A 103 2.35 -15.76 5.32
C VAL A 103 2.76 -14.85 6.48
N ARG A 104 3.56 -13.80 6.22
CA ARG A 104 3.95 -12.82 7.23
C ARG A 104 2.73 -12.07 7.79
N ALA A 105 1.85 -11.59 6.93
CA ALA A 105 0.64 -10.87 7.33
C ALA A 105 -0.29 -11.76 8.17
N GLN A 106 -0.47 -13.03 7.79
CA GLN A 106 -1.26 -13.99 8.58
C GLN A 106 -0.67 -14.21 9.98
N ARG A 107 0.65 -14.30 10.11
CA ARG A 107 1.31 -14.38 11.43
C ARG A 107 1.05 -13.14 12.28
N ILE A 108 1.11 -11.94 11.69
CA ILE A 108 0.82 -10.67 12.40
C ILE A 108 -0.65 -10.61 12.82
N MET A 109 -1.58 -11.01 11.95
CA MET A 109 -3.01 -11.04 12.25
C MET A 109 -3.35 -11.98 13.42
N ARG A 110 -2.64 -13.11 13.55
CA ARG A 110 -2.81 -14.05 14.68
C ARG A 110 -2.35 -13.47 16.01
N ARG A 111 -1.37 -12.56 16.01
CA ARG A 111 -0.89 -11.89 17.24
C ARG A 111 -1.90 -10.88 17.79
N GLY A 112 -2.78 -10.38 16.94
CA GLY A 112 -3.85 -9.47 17.34
C GLY A 112 -3.41 -8.05 17.71
N SER A 113 -2.12 -7.70 17.56
CA SER A 113 -1.61 -6.34 17.84
C SER A 113 -2.09 -5.34 16.77
N VAL A 114 -2.70 -4.25 17.21
CA VAL A 114 -3.18 -3.19 16.31
C VAL A 114 -2.03 -2.40 15.69
N ALA A 115 -0.97 -2.12 16.46
CA ALA A 115 0.18 -1.38 15.96
C ALA A 115 1.03 -2.20 15.00
N GLU A 116 1.25 -3.49 15.27
CA GLU A 116 1.92 -4.37 14.31
C GLU A 116 1.07 -4.53 13.04
N SER A 117 -0.26 -4.65 13.19
CA SER A 117 -1.17 -4.70 12.04
C SER A 117 -1.13 -3.43 11.20
N TYR A 118 -0.99 -2.26 11.84
CA TYR A 118 -0.83 -0.99 11.16
C TYR A 118 0.50 -0.92 10.41
N LEU A 119 1.59 -1.43 10.98
CA LEU A 119 2.90 -1.34 10.36
C LEU A 119 3.12 -2.32 9.19
N ASP A 120 2.19 -3.21 8.88
CA ASP A 120 2.34 -4.08 7.71
C ASP A 120 1.32 -3.71 6.62
N ASN A 121 1.83 -3.33 5.45
CA ASN A 121 1.02 -2.86 4.32
C ASN A 121 -0.07 -3.86 3.90
N LEU A 122 0.24 -5.16 3.93
CA LEU A 122 -0.71 -6.19 3.56
C LEU A 122 -1.72 -6.43 4.68
N THR A 123 -1.27 -6.43 5.94
CA THR A 123 -2.11 -6.63 7.10
C THR A 123 -3.18 -5.54 7.23
N ILE A 124 -2.85 -4.25 6.98
CA ILE A 124 -3.86 -3.18 6.96
C ILE A 124 -4.97 -3.53 5.96
N LYS A 125 -4.60 -3.94 4.74
CA LYS A 125 -5.56 -4.27 3.68
C LYS A 125 -6.43 -5.46 4.10
N LEU A 126 -5.81 -6.57 4.51
CA LEU A 126 -6.51 -7.80 4.92
C LEU A 126 -7.44 -7.56 6.12
N GLN A 127 -7.03 -6.75 7.09
CA GLN A 127 -7.86 -6.40 8.25
C GLN A 127 -9.04 -5.50 7.87
N SER A 128 -8.87 -4.65 6.86
CA SER A 128 -9.89 -3.70 6.40
C SER A 128 -10.93 -4.33 5.47
N ILE A 129 -10.59 -5.41 4.75
CA ILE A 129 -11.50 -6.14 3.84
C ILE A 129 -12.18 -7.35 4.48
N ARG A 130 -11.92 -7.64 5.76
CA ARG A 130 -12.48 -8.83 6.42
C ARG A 130 -14.02 -8.77 6.34
N LEU A 131 -14.64 -9.81 5.81
CA LEU A 131 -16.09 -9.92 5.63
C LEU A 131 -16.76 -10.65 6.82
N GLY A 132 -18.08 -10.50 6.99
CA GLY A 132 -18.90 -11.21 7.98
C GLY A 132 -18.84 -10.61 9.39
N LYS A 133 -18.64 -11.44 10.42
CA LYS A 133 -18.46 -10.98 11.82
C LYS A 133 -17.20 -10.09 11.99
N GLY A 134 -16.30 -10.10 11.00
CA GLY A 134 -15.08 -9.30 10.92
C GLY A 134 -15.37 -7.88 10.44
N GLN A 135 -15.39 -6.93 11.36
CA GLN A 135 -15.78 -5.53 11.15
C GLN A 135 -14.75 -4.73 10.32
N GLY A 136 -14.53 -5.10 9.05
CA GLY A 136 -13.48 -4.54 8.19
C GLY A 136 -13.52 -3.01 8.11
N TRP A 137 -14.71 -2.44 7.89
CA TRP A 137 -14.92 -1.00 7.93
C TRP A 137 -14.51 -0.38 9.28
N LYS A 138 -14.91 -0.96 10.42
CA LYS A 138 -14.58 -0.40 11.74
C LYS A 138 -13.07 -0.50 12.03
N ARG A 139 -12.41 -1.57 11.59
CA ARG A 139 -10.95 -1.72 11.68
C ARG A 139 -10.23 -0.69 10.82
N PHE A 140 -10.75 -0.44 9.62
CA PHE A 140 -10.27 0.65 8.76
C PHE A 140 -10.39 2.02 9.45
N LEU A 141 -11.49 2.29 10.17
CA LEU A 141 -11.64 3.54 10.93
C LEU A 141 -10.59 3.70 12.04
N VAL A 142 -10.18 2.61 12.70
CA VAL A 142 -9.07 2.65 13.68
C VAL A 142 -7.76 3.06 12.98
N PHE A 143 -7.46 2.46 11.82
CA PHE A 143 -6.26 2.81 11.05
C PHE A 143 -6.30 4.25 10.49
N ALA A 144 -7.48 4.71 10.08
CA ALA A 144 -7.70 6.08 9.64
C ALA A 144 -7.43 7.06 10.79
N GLU A 145 -7.90 6.75 12.00
CA GLU A 145 -7.65 7.57 13.20
C GLU A 145 -6.17 7.58 13.60
N LEU A 146 -5.48 6.43 13.52
CA LEU A 146 -4.02 6.35 13.73
C LEU A 146 -3.21 7.18 12.71
N THR A 147 -3.80 7.44 11.55
CA THR A 147 -3.16 8.18 10.46
C THR A 147 -3.32 9.69 10.62
N LYS A 148 -4.25 10.17 11.44
CA LYS A 148 -4.46 11.61 11.68
C LYS A 148 -3.34 12.23 12.52
N ASN A 149 -3.05 13.51 12.25
CA ASN A 149 -2.21 14.39 13.07
C ASN A 149 -0.83 13.80 13.42
N LYS A 150 -0.10 13.34 12.39
CA LYS A 150 1.28 12.88 12.53
C LYS A 150 2.23 14.07 12.63
N LYS A 151 3.22 14.00 13.53
CA LYS A 151 4.33 14.96 13.54
C LYS A 151 5.23 14.71 12.32
N GLY A 152 5.86 15.75 11.77
CA GLY A 152 6.68 15.65 10.55
C GLY A 152 7.75 14.54 10.60
N ALA A 153 8.49 14.44 11.70
CA ALA A 153 9.51 13.40 11.88
C ALA A 153 8.92 11.97 11.84
N GLU A 154 7.72 11.79 12.37
CA GLU A 154 7.03 10.50 12.35
C GLU A 154 6.49 10.16 10.95
N TYR A 155 6.07 11.17 10.20
CA TYR A 155 5.68 11.01 8.80
C TYR A 155 6.86 10.50 7.97
N VAL A 156 8.02 11.14 8.09
CA VAL A 156 9.25 10.72 7.39
C VAL A 156 9.66 9.29 7.78
N ALA A 157 9.57 8.96 9.07
CA ALA A 157 9.89 7.61 9.56
C ALA A 157 8.94 6.55 8.99
N LEU A 158 7.63 6.78 9.05
CA LEU A 158 6.62 5.85 8.51
C LEU A 158 6.71 5.74 6.99
N PHE A 159 6.89 6.85 6.28
CA PHE A 159 7.11 6.86 4.83
C PHE A 159 8.32 5.99 4.47
N SER A 160 9.47 6.25 5.09
CA SER A 160 10.69 5.49 4.82
C SER A 160 10.52 4.01 5.16
N TYR A 161 9.81 3.72 6.25
CA TYR A 161 9.51 2.35 6.68
C TYR A 161 8.66 1.60 5.66
N TYR A 162 7.55 2.18 5.18
CA TYR A 162 6.71 1.54 4.16
C TYR A 162 7.40 1.41 2.81
N SER A 163 8.21 2.40 2.40
CA SER A 163 9.03 2.30 1.19
C SER A 163 10.04 1.15 1.30
N PHE A 164 10.70 0.99 2.45
CA PHE A 164 11.61 -0.14 2.68
C PHE A 164 10.93 -1.50 2.84
N GLN A 165 9.59 -1.57 2.95
CA GLN A 165 8.87 -2.83 2.89
C GLN A 165 8.67 -3.30 1.45
N SER A 166 8.51 -2.38 0.50
CA SER A 166 8.27 -2.70 -0.91
C SER A 166 9.54 -2.85 -1.76
N TRP A 167 10.73 -2.65 -1.19
CA TRP A 167 12.00 -2.66 -1.93
C TRP A 167 12.24 -3.91 -2.80
N ILE A 168 11.93 -5.12 -2.30
CA ILE A 168 12.06 -6.37 -3.07
C ILE A 168 11.18 -6.32 -4.31
N ARG A 169 9.93 -5.89 -4.13
CA ARG A 169 8.95 -5.79 -5.21
C ARG A 169 9.38 -4.75 -6.27
N VAL A 170 9.90 -3.61 -5.82
CA VAL A 170 10.31 -2.50 -6.71
C VAL A 170 11.59 -2.86 -7.48
N ILE A 171 12.63 -3.33 -6.78
CA ILE A 171 13.96 -3.56 -7.37
C ILE A 171 14.02 -4.92 -8.07
N LEU A 172 13.61 -6.01 -7.41
CA LEU A 172 13.83 -7.37 -7.92
C LEU A 172 12.66 -7.87 -8.77
N CYS A 173 11.42 -7.70 -8.28
CA CYS A 173 10.26 -8.25 -9.00
C CYS A 173 9.86 -7.39 -10.21
N SER A 174 9.93 -6.06 -10.09
CA SER A 174 9.45 -5.16 -11.13
C SER A 174 10.58 -4.50 -11.93
N GLY A 175 11.73 -4.24 -11.31
CA GLY A 175 12.82 -3.46 -11.90
C GLY A 175 13.30 -3.97 -13.26
N PRO A 176 13.74 -5.24 -13.38
CA PRO A 176 14.24 -5.77 -14.66
C PRO A 176 13.18 -5.74 -15.76
N ARG A 177 11.94 -6.13 -15.43
CA ARG A 177 10.80 -6.06 -16.37
C ARG A 177 10.57 -4.63 -16.87
N GLN A 178 10.59 -3.65 -15.97
CA GLN A 178 10.35 -2.25 -16.34
C GLN A 178 11.51 -1.63 -17.11
N ALA A 179 12.75 -2.07 -16.88
CA ALA A 179 13.88 -1.70 -17.72
C ALA A 179 13.70 -2.20 -19.16
N VAL A 180 13.23 -3.44 -19.35
CA VAL A 180 12.89 -3.95 -20.69
C VAL A 180 11.76 -3.15 -21.31
N ASN A 181 10.65 -2.91 -20.59
CA ASN A 181 9.54 -2.09 -21.08
C ASN A 181 10.00 -0.69 -21.50
N ALA A 182 10.88 -0.05 -20.72
CA ALA A 182 11.42 1.27 -21.04
C ALA A 182 12.26 1.26 -22.32
N MET A 183 13.11 0.25 -22.50
CA MET A 183 13.90 0.10 -23.73
C MET A 183 13.00 -0.14 -24.95
N THR A 184 11.95 -0.95 -24.81
CA THR A 184 10.96 -1.17 -25.88
C THR A 184 10.19 0.10 -26.23
N LEU A 185 9.77 0.88 -25.22
CA LEU A 185 9.11 2.16 -25.46
C LEU A 185 10.04 3.15 -26.16
N LEU A 186 11.32 3.20 -25.75
CA LEU A 186 12.34 4.04 -26.36
C LEU A 186 12.65 3.61 -27.81
N SER A 187 12.62 2.30 -28.11
CA SER A 187 12.83 1.79 -29.47
C SER A 187 11.71 2.19 -30.40
N VAL A 188 10.46 2.00 -29.97
CA VAL A 188 9.28 2.42 -30.73
C VAL A 188 9.28 3.93 -30.92
N TYR A 189 9.69 4.69 -29.90
CA TYR A 189 9.88 6.13 -29.99
C TYR A 189 10.92 6.49 -31.06
N ASN A 190 12.15 5.96 -30.97
CA ASN A 190 13.24 6.31 -31.90
C ASN A 190 13.03 5.81 -33.33
N ALA A 191 12.47 4.60 -33.52
CA ALA A 191 12.24 4.02 -34.83
C ALA A 191 11.13 4.75 -35.61
N LYS A 192 10.16 5.33 -34.90
CA LYS A 192 9.04 6.07 -35.50
C LYS A 192 9.18 7.58 -35.40
N ILE A 193 10.26 8.10 -34.80
CA ILE A 193 10.51 9.54 -34.60
C ILE A 193 11.99 9.84 -34.87
N ALA A 194 12.29 10.24 -36.09
CA ALA A 194 13.41 11.14 -36.31
C ALA A 194 13.06 12.50 -35.68
N ALA A 195 13.72 12.80 -34.56
CA ALA A 195 13.91 14.09 -33.88
C ALA A 195 12.86 15.21 -34.05
N SER A 196 12.26 15.68 -32.96
CA SER A 196 12.02 17.12 -32.66
C SER A 196 11.25 17.25 -31.33
N GLY A 197 11.89 17.80 -30.31
CA GLY A 197 11.22 18.14 -29.05
C GLY A 197 12.18 18.82 -28.08
N ASP A 198 12.17 20.15 -28.03
CA ASP A 198 13.09 20.96 -27.21
C ASP A 198 12.70 21.02 -25.71
N SER A 199 11.55 20.47 -25.32
CA SER A 199 11.05 20.51 -23.92
C SER A 199 10.46 19.17 -23.45
N PHE A 200 10.51 18.92 -22.14
CA PHE A 200 9.96 17.69 -21.53
C PHE A 200 8.43 17.58 -21.67
N GLU A 201 7.73 18.70 -21.57
CA GLU A 201 6.27 18.75 -21.70
C GLU A 201 5.82 18.51 -23.14
N SER A 202 6.48 19.13 -24.12
CA SER A 202 6.22 18.85 -25.54
C SER A 202 6.55 17.40 -25.89
N SER A 203 7.64 16.84 -25.34
CA SER A 203 8.02 15.45 -25.56
C SER A 203 7.00 14.45 -24.99
N LEU A 204 6.40 14.76 -23.83
CA LEU A 204 5.32 13.93 -23.26
C LEU A 204 4.03 14.04 -24.06
N MET A 205 3.65 15.25 -24.47
CA MET A 205 2.43 15.49 -25.24
C MET A 205 2.52 14.85 -26.63
N ASP A 206 3.65 14.99 -27.31
CA ASP A 206 3.95 14.33 -28.58
C ASP A 206 3.96 12.81 -28.44
N PHE A 207 4.44 12.27 -27.31
CA PHE A 207 4.41 10.83 -27.06
C PHE A 207 2.97 10.30 -26.94
N PHE A 208 2.08 11.00 -26.22
CA PHE A 208 0.68 10.59 -26.07
C PHE A 208 -0.14 10.79 -27.36
N ASP A 209 0.05 11.91 -28.06
CA ASP A 209 -0.62 12.17 -29.33
C ASP A 209 -0.20 11.12 -30.39
N LYS A 210 1.06 10.70 -30.38
CA LYS A 210 1.56 9.68 -31.31
C LYS A 210 1.16 8.26 -30.93
N ILE A 211 0.97 7.92 -29.65
CA ILE A 211 0.26 6.69 -29.26
C ILE A 211 -1.16 6.70 -29.86
N GLY A 212 -1.82 7.87 -29.87
CA GLY A 212 -3.12 8.06 -30.50
C GLY A 212 -3.11 7.84 -32.01
N VAL A 213 -2.04 8.23 -32.71
CA VAL A 213 -1.85 7.99 -34.15
C VAL A 213 -1.54 6.51 -34.43
N LEU A 214 -0.64 5.89 -33.65
CA LEU A 214 -0.33 4.45 -33.69
C LEU A 214 -1.58 3.59 -33.49
N ALA A 215 -2.52 4.03 -32.64
CA ALA A 215 -3.80 3.34 -32.43
C ALA A 215 -4.70 3.29 -33.67
N ARG A 216 -4.50 4.22 -34.63
CA ARG A 216 -5.27 4.29 -35.87
C ARG A 216 -4.64 3.48 -37.01
N GLU A 217 -3.32 3.30 -37.00
CA GLU A 217 -2.58 2.66 -38.10
C GLU A 217 -2.26 1.17 -37.83
N ASP A 218 -1.77 0.80 -36.64
CA ASP A 218 -1.29 -0.57 -36.33
C ASP A 218 -2.28 -1.39 -35.46
N GLY A 219 -3.54 -0.93 -35.35
CA GLY A 219 -4.60 -1.66 -34.64
C GLY A 219 -4.74 -1.31 -33.14
N TYR A 220 -6.00 -1.24 -32.69
CA TYR A 220 -6.38 -0.82 -31.33
C TYR A 220 -5.70 -1.64 -30.21
N GLN A 221 -5.44 -2.92 -30.47
CA GLN A 221 -4.80 -3.83 -29.49
C GLN A 221 -3.36 -3.41 -29.19
N GLN A 222 -2.62 -2.95 -30.19
CA GLN A 222 -1.23 -2.57 -30.06
C GLN A 222 -1.05 -1.31 -29.20
N ALA A 223 -1.86 -0.28 -29.45
CA ALA A 223 -1.82 0.95 -28.68
C ALA A 223 -2.24 0.74 -27.22
N LEU A 224 -3.20 -0.16 -26.96
CA LEU A 224 -3.62 -0.50 -25.61
C LEU A 224 -2.47 -1.13 -24.80
N ILE A 225 -1.68 -2.01 -25.43
CA ILE A 225 -0.54 -2.69 -24.79
C ILE A 225 0.60 -1.69 -24.51
N LEU A 226 0.92 -0.84 -25.48
CA LEU A 226 1.95 0.19 -25.33
C LEU A 226 1.58 1.21 -24.24
N SER A 227 0.31 1.63 -24.21
CA SER A 227 -0.25 2.48 -23.16
C SER A 227 -0.18 1.81 -21.79
N GLY A 228 -0.51 0.51 -21.70
CA GLY A 228 -0.38 -0.28 -20.48
C GLY A 228 1.07 -0.40 -19.99
N MET A 229 2.02 -0.65 -20.90
CA MET A 229 3.45 -0.67 -20.58
C MET A 229 3.92 0.67 -20.03
N CYS A 230 3.59 1.78 -20.72
CA CYS A 230 3.91 3.14 -20.27
C CYS A 230 3.31 3.44 -18.90
N PHE A 231 2.03 3.13 -18.70
CA PHE A 231 1.34 3.34 -17.42
C PHE A 231 2.03 2.60 -16.26
N THR A 232 2.37 1.32 -16.46
CA THR A 232 3.06 0.55 -15.42
C THR A 232 4.49 1.02 -15.18
N LEU A 233 5.17 1.51 -16.22
CA LEU A 233 6.50 2.12 -16.09
C LEU A 233 6.44 3.40 -15.25
N VAL A 234 5.48 4.29 -15.51
CA VAL A 234 5.28 5.52 -14.73
C VAL A 234 5.02 5.20 -13.25
N ILE A 235 4.12 4.25 -12.95
CA ILE A 235 3.87 3.80 -11.57
C ILE A 235 5.14 3.27 -10.91
N TRP A 236 5.93 2.50 -11.65
CA TRP A 236 7.20 1.97 -11.15
C TRP A 236 8.21 3.08 -10.88
N VAL A 237 8.33 4.10 -11.74
CA VAL A 237 9.21 5.26 -11.53
C VAL A 237 8.83 5.99 -10.24
N PHE A 238 7.55 6.27 -10.01
CA PHE A 238 7.12 6.87 -8.73
C PHE A 238 7.49 6.01 -7.52
N SER A 239 7.38 4.68 -7.66
CA SER A 239 7.75 3.74 -6.59
C SER A 239 9.26 3.70 -6.34
N ALA A 240 10.07 3.75 -7.41
CA ALA A 240 11.53 3.78 -7.35
C ALA A 240 12.04 5.09 -6.75
N LEU A 241 11.48 6.24 -7.17
CA LEU A 241 11.77 7.55 -6.59
C LEU A 241 11.39 7.60 -5.10
N SER A 242 10.23 7.05 -4.73
CA SER A 242 9.81 6.97 -3.32
C SER A 242 10.76 6.12 -2.48
N LEU A 243 11.31 5.04 -3.04
CA LEU A 243 12.31 4.20 -2.39
C LEU A 243 13.66 4.92 -2.26
N LEU A 244 14.07 5.67 -3.29
CA LEU A 244 15.29 6.48 -3.26
C LEU A 244 15.18 7.59 -2.21
N LEU A 245 14.06 8.33 -2.18
CA LEU A 245 13.81 9.35 -1.16
C LEU A 245 13.81 8.76 0.26
N ALA A 246 13.22 7.57 0.44
CA ALA A 246 13.29 6.86 1.71
C ALA A 246 14.73 6.50 2.13
N ALA A 247 15.57 6.10 1.17
CA ALA A 247 16.99 5.87 1.40
C ALA A 247 17.73 7.15 1.80
N LEU A 248 17.45 8.28 1.13
CA LEU A 248 18.03 9.58 1.49
C LEU A 248 17.59 10.02 2.89
N PHE A 249 16.30 9.94 3.22
CA PHE A 249 15.82 10.24 4.57
C PHE A 249 16.42 9.32 5.63
N TRP A 250 16.66 8.05 5.29
CA TRP A 250 17.35 7.13 6.18
C TRP A 250 18.77 7.59 6.49
N VAL A 251 19.55 7.89 5.44
CA VAL A 251 20.96 8.25 5.56
C VAL A 251 21.14 9.60 6.25
N PHE A 252 20.43 10.64 5.80
CA PHE A 252 20.67 12.02 6.23
C PHE A 252 19.92 12.44 7.49
N TYR A 253 18.78 11.80 7.81
CA TYR A 253 17.90 12.28 8.88
C TYR A 253 17.63 11.20 9.94
N LEU A 254 17.11 10.04 9.54
CA LEU A 254 16.63 9.02 10.49
C LEU A 254 17.76 8.29 11.21
N SER A 255 18.91 8.08 10.56
CA SER A 255 20.09 7.45 11.15
C SER A 255 20.56 8.17 12.42
N CYS A 256 20.54 9.50 12.41
CA CYS A 256 20.90 10.35 13.54
C CYS A 256 19.72 10.58 14.50
N ALA A 257 18.49 10.66 13.99
CA ALA A 257 17.32 10.98 14.81
C ALA A 257 16.76 9.79 15.62
N ILE A 258 17.06 8.54 15.24
CA ILE A 258 16.52 7.35 15.91
C ILE A 258 17.42 6.93 17.08
N PRO A 259 16.89 6.90 18.32
CA PRO A 259 17.63 6.37 19.46
C PRO A 259 18.04 4.90 19.26
N ARG A 260 19.28 4.56 19.62
CA ARG A 260 19.80 3.18 19.53
C ARG A 260 18.96 2.17 20.32
N THR A 261 18.25 2.61 21.35
CA THR A 261 17.36 1.80 22.19
C THR A 261 16.19 1.20 21.42
N ASP A 262 15.79 1.77 20.28
CA ASP A 262 14.67 1.28 19.49
C ASP A 262 15.02 0.06 18.63
N GLY A 263 16.29 -0.26 18.44
CA GLY A 263 16.73 -1.37 17.58
C GLY A 263 16.44 -1.15 16.10
N GLY A 264 16.35 0.12 15.66
CA GLY A 264 16.17 0.53 14.26
C GLY A 264 14.80 1.12 13.93
N LEU A 265 14.56 1.35 12.62
CA LEU A 265 13.36 2.03 12.12
C LEU A 265 12.05 1.37 12.54
N SER A 266 12.03 0.04 12.49
CA SER A 266 10.82 -0.73 12.82
C SER A 266 10.41 -0.53 14.28
N GLY A 267 11.36 -0.58 15.20
CA GLY A 267 11.08 -0.40 16.63
C GLY A 267 10.69 1.05 16.96
N TYR A 268 11.30 2.02 16.28
CA TYR A 268 10.91 3.42 16.41
C TYR A 268 9.45 3.63 15.99
N CYS A 269 9.07 3.13 14.80
CA CYS A 269 7.71 3.24 14.28
C CYS A 269 6.71 2.51 15.18
N GLU A 270 7.03 1.30 15.63
CA GLU A 270 6.21 0.49 16.53
C GLU A 270 5.93 1.22 17.85
N ARG A 271 6.96 1.76 18.50
CA ARG A 271 6.80 2.53 19.74
C ARG A 271 5.94 3.77 19.53
N LYS A 272 6.14 4.50 18.43
CA LYS A 272 5.36 5.73 18.13
C LYS A 272 3.89 5.42 17.84
N VAL A 273 3.62 4.40 17.03
CA VAL A 273 2.25 3.95 16.71
C VAL A 273 1.57 3.43 17.96
N ASN A 274 2.23 2.60 18.77
CA ASN A 274 1.68 2.13 20.05
C ASN A 274 1.36 3.30 20.99
N LYS A 275 2.28 4.28 21.13
CA LYS A 275 2.04 5.46 21.97
C LYS A 275 0.82 6.27 21.48
N ARG A 276 0.64 6.41 20.17
CA ARG A 276 -0.55 7.08 19.61
C ARG A 276 -1.81 6.26 19.86
N LEU A 277 -1.76 4.96 19.62
CA LEU A 277 -2.89 4.05 19.86
C LEU A 277 -3.37 4.18 21.30
N MET A 278 -2.47 4.07 22.28
CA MET A 278 -2.79 4.21 23.69
C MET A 278 -3.45 5.56 24.02
N LYS A 279 -2.95 6.65 23.43
CA LYS A 279 -3.53 7.99 23.61
C LYS A 279 -4.94 8.08 23.01
N ILE A 280 -5.19 7.47 21.85
CA ILE A 280 -6.51 7.49 21.21
C ILE A 280 -7.50 6.64 22.03
N VAL A 281 -7.08 5.45 22.44
CA VAL A 281 -7.89 4.54 23.24
C VAL A 281 -8.26 5.20 24.57
N SER A 282 -7.31 5.79 25.29
CA SER A 282 -7.61 6.45 26.57
C SER A 282 -8.60 7.63 26.43
N VAL A 283 -8.44 8.46 25.39
CA VAL A 283 -9.36 9.56 25.12
C VAL A 283 -10.77 9.04 24.79
N LYS A 284 -10.88 7.98 23.99
CA LYS A 284 -12.19 7.41 23.63
C LYS A 284 -12.86 6.70 24.80
N VAL A 285 -12.12 5.94 25.60
CA VAL A 285 -12.62 5.30 26.82
C VAL A 285 -13.12 6.35 27.81
N ASN A 286 -12.33 7.39 28.10
CA ASN A 286 -12.75 8.47 28.99
C ASN A 286 -14.00 9.20 28.48
N LYS A 287 -14.10 9.41 27.16
CA LYS A 287 -15.29 10.00 26.55
C LYS A 287 -16.52 9.10 26.69
N ALA A 288 -16.37 7.80 26.50
CA ALA A 288 -17.45 6.84 26.66
C ALA A 288 -17.96 6.79 28.11
N ILE A 289 -17.05 6.79 29.09
CA ILE A 289 -17.40 6.86 30.52
C ILE A 289 -18.18 8.14 30.83
N ALA A 290 -17.68 9.31 30.38
CA ALA A 290 -18.35 10.58 30.60
C ALA A 290 -19.74 10.66 29.93
N GLU A 291 -19.92 10.03 28.76
CA GLU A 291 -21.22 9.95 28.11
C GLU A 291 -22.19 9.04 28.88
N GLN A 292 -21.73 7.91 29.42
CA GLN A 292 -22.54 7.02 30.26
C GLN A 292 -22.98 7.72 31.55
N GLU A 293 -22.09 8.42 32.23
CA GLU A 293 -22.43 9.21 33.44
C GLU A 293 -23.47 10.28 33.14
N ARG A 294 -23.30 11.04 32.04
CA ARG A 294 -24.30 12.03 31.60
C ARG A 294 -25.65 11.41 31.30
N GLN A 295 -25.69 10.20 30.73
CA GLN A 295 -26.94 9.49 30.46
C GLN A 295 -27.61 9.03 31.76
N ARG A 296 -26.84 8.53 32.74
CA ARG A 296 -27.34 8.14 34.07
C ARG A 296 -27.95 9.32 34.81
N MET A 297 -27.23 10.44 34.92
CA MET A 297 -27.76 11.65 35.56
C MET A 297 -29.04 12.16 34.89
N LYS A 298 -29.11 12.12 33.54
CA LYS A 298 -30.33 12.49 32.81
C LYS A 298 -31.49 11.53 33.06
N ALA A 299 -31.23 10.24 33.25
CA ALA A 299 -32.25 9.25 33.57
C ALA A 299 -32.78 9.42 34.99
N GLU A 300 -31.88 9.65 35.97
CA GLU A 300 -32.22 9.93 37.36
C GLU A 300 -33.06 11.21 37.49
N LEU A 301 -32.66 12.29 36.82
CA LEU A 301 -33.44 13.55 36.78
C LEU A 301 -34.83 13.35 36.16
N LYS A 302 -34.95 12.52 35.12
CA LYS A 302 -36.25 12.20 34.51
C LYS A 302 -37.12 11.34 35.43
N ALA A 303 -36.52 10.39 36.16
CA ALA A 303 -37.22 9.56 37.12
C ALA A 303 -37.73 10.38 38.32
N ALA A 304 -36.89 11.28 38.85
CA ALA A 304 -37.27 12.20 39.93
C ALA A 304 -38.46 13.09 39.53
N LYS A 305 -38.41 13.72 38.34
CA LYS A 305 -39.52 14.54 37.83
C LYS A 305 -40.81 13.76 37.65
N LYS A 306 -40.75 12.49 37.22
CA LYS A 306 -41.92 11.61 37.11
C LYS A 306 -42.51 11.24 38.47
N ALA A 307 -41.66 10.97 39.46
CA ALA A 307 -42.11 10.69 40.82
C ALA A 307 -42.83 11.89 41.44
N GLU A 308 -42.30 13.11 41.24
CA GLU A 308 -42.95 14.36 41.68
C GLU A 308 -44.32 14.58 41.02
N THR A 309 -44.47 14.25 39.73
CA THR A 309 -45.76 14.40 39.02
C THR A 309 -46.77 13.30 39.32
N THR A 310 -46.35 12.16 39.89
CA THR A 310 -47.27 11.07 40.26
C THR A 310 -47.79 11.22 41.70
N ASN A 311 -47.10 12.01 42.52
CA ASN A 311 -47.46 12.29 43.91
C ASN A 311 -48.26 13.60 44.09
N ALA A 312 -48.59 14.28 42.99
CA ALA A 312 -49.43 15.49 42.94
C ALA A 312 -50.77 15.15 42.26
#